data_AF-A0A1F6V7F4-F1
#
_entry.id   AF-A0A1F6V7F4-F1
#
_cell.length_a   1.000
_cell.length_b   1.000
_cell.length_c   1.000
_cell.angle_alpha   90.00
_cell.angle_beta   90.00
_cell.angle_gamma   90.00
#
_symmetry.space_group_name_H-M   'P 1'
#
loop_
_entity.id
_entity.type
_entity.pdbx_description
1 polymer ?
#
loop_
_entity_poly.entity_id
_entity_poly.type
_entity_poly.pdbx_seq_one_letter_code
_entity_poly.pdbx_strand_id
1 'polypeptide(L)'
;MPQKKSFLKKWINVISVGWFLAKRQVKGSNKSTTFLIVFIMMLTFLNLVVVSGILVGLIEGGNRANKDQYTGDVIITTIAGEPEISHTLELRSTLEKMQGISNVSIRYLEPVTIEANYKTRRDFSVLRDTAGTQIAGLTLEDEEALSGISRFVVEGDFLNENESGYILIGANLLHRYSADFGDFFASLEGVYPGEEVRVTVGDNTKTFIVKGILDTKVDQVSLRAFVTKADFLRLVDRTGLNANEIAIKISPNTGFTPDNIKSNLIKAGFGDDGKIQTATEAIPDFLNQITLAFGLLGNVIGLIGIVVASITIFIVIFINAVTRRKYIGIMKGIGISERAIEVSYVFQSIFYALLGGLLGLIVVYGLLVPFFYAHPLNFPFSDGILVAPVGETSFKFFLLLFVTIVAGYIPARQIVKKNTLDSILGR
;
A
#
# COMPACT_ATOMS: atom_id res chain seq x y z
N MET A 1 -8.92 38.84 41.82
CA MET A 1 -9.08 37.54 41.10
C MET A 1 -9.96 36.46 41.81
N PRO A 2 -11.08 36.77 42.51
CA PRO A 2 -11.94 35.73 43.11
C PRO A 2 -12.99 35.12 42.14
N GLN A 3 -13.45 35.86 41.12
CA GLN A 3 -14.49 35.36 40.19
C GLN A 3 -14.01 34.21 39.28
N LYS A 4 -12.73 34.20 38.87
CA LYS A 4 -12.16 33.13 38.01
C LYS A 4 -12.11 31.77 38.73
N LYS A 5 -11.85 31.75 40.04
CA LYS A 5 -11.86 30.53 40.88
C LYS A 5 -13.29 29.98 41.09
N SER A 6 -14.30 30.86 41.19
CA SER A 6 -15.71 30.47 41.33
C SER A 6 -16.26 29.81 40.04
N PHE A 7 -15.92 30.37 38.87
CA PHE A 7 -16.31 29.80 37.58
C PHE A 7 -15.72 28.40 37.36
N LEU A 8 -14.43 28.22 37.62
CA LEU A 8 -13.76 26.92 37.52
C LEU A 8 -14.39 25.88 38.47
N LYS A 9 -14.67 26.25 39.72
CA LYS A 9 -15.31 25.36 40.70
C LYS A 9 -16.72 24.92 40.26
N LYS A 10 -17.48 25.82 39.65
CA LYS A 10 -18.81 25.51 39.09
C LYS A 10 -18.72 24.51 37.93
N TRP A 11 -17.76 24.67 37.02
CA TRP A 11 -17.53 23.74 35.92
C TRP A 11 -17.04 22.37 36.38
N ILE A 12 -16.12 22.32 37.35
CA ILE A 12 -15.64 21.07 37.96
C ILE A 12 -16.81 20.29 38.57
N ASN A 13 -17.73 20.97 39.26
CA ASN A 13 -18.92 20.33 39.82
C ASN A 13 -19.85 19.77 38.72
N VAL A 14 -20.09 20.53 37.64
CA VAL A 14 -20.89 20.08 36.50
C VAL A 14 -20.29 18.83 35.85
N ILE A 15 -18.97 18.82 35.65
CA ILE A 15 -18.23 17.70 35.07
C ILE A 15 -18.27 16.48 36.00
N SER A 16 -18.03 16.65 37.30
CA SER A 16 -18.04 15.57 38.28
C SER A 16 -19.42 14.92 38.41
N VAL A 17 -20.48 15.73 38.50
CA VAL A 17 -21.86 15.25 38.52
C VAL A 17 -22.21 14.57 37.20
N GLY A 18 -21.84 15.17 36.06
CA GLY A 18 -22.06 14.57 34.74
C GLY A 18 -21.39 13.21 34.58
N TRP A 19 -20.13 13.08 35.01
CA TRP A 19 -19.39 11.81 35.02
C TRP A 19 -20.08 10.76 35.91
N PHE A 20 -20.49 11.13 37.12
CA PHE A 20 -21.19 10.24 38.04
C PHE A 20 -22.50 9.72 37.42
N LEU A 21 -23.28 10.62 36.80
CA LEU A 21 -24.52 10.27 36.10
C LEU A 21 -24.24 9.35 34.90
N ALA A 22 -23.22 9.65 34.09
CA ALA A 22 -22.83 8.86 32.93
C ALA A 22 -22.47 7.42 33.33
N LYS A 23 -21.61 7.26 34.34
CA LYS A 23 -21.22 5.94 34.86
C LYS A 23 -22.43 5.13 35.30
N ARG A 24 -23.38 5.77 35.99
CA ARG A 24 -24.62 5.11 36.43
C ARG A 24 -25.54 4.75 35.27
N GLN A 25 -25.66 5.62 34.27
CA GLN A 25 -26.44 5.39 33.06
C GLN A 25 -25.90 4.22 32.24
N VAL A 26 -24.58 4.16 32.02
CA VAL A 26 -23.93 3.05 31.30
C VAL A 26 -24.11 1.74 32.06
N LYS A 27 -23.91 1.72 33.38
CA LYS A 27 -24.09 0.49 34.19
C LYS A 27 -25.55 0.02 34.23
N GLY A 28 -26.51 0.94 34.17
CA GLY A 28 -27.95 0.65 34.12
C GLY A 28 -28.53 0.52 32.71
N SER A 29 -27.68 0.53 31.67
CA SER A 29 -28.08 0.30 30.27
C SER A 29 -28.24 -1.20 30.02
N ASN A 30 -29.09 -1.56 29.05
CA ASN A 30 -29.18 -2.93 28.58
C ASN A 30 -27.82 -3.33 27.96
N LYS A 31 -27.24 -4.44 28.42
CA LYS A 31 -25.95 -4.95 27.95
C LYS A 31 -25.95 -5.16 26.43
N SER A 32 -27.05 -5.64 25.86
CA SER A 32 -27.17 -5.85 24.41
C SER A 32 -27.09 -4.55 23.63
N THR A 33 -27.74 -3.49 24.12
CA THR A 33 -27.69 -2.16 23.49
C THR A 33 -26.29 -1.56 23.60
N THR A 34 -25.65 -1.66 24.77
CA THR A 34 -24.28 -1.18 24.96
C THR A 34 -23.29 -1.94 24.07
N PHE A 35 -23.39 -3.26 24.00
CA PHE A 35 -22.59 -4.08 23.09
C PHE A 35 -22.81 -3.66 21.63
N LEU A 36 -24.07 -3.51 21.20
CA LEU A 36 -24.41 -3.12 19.83
C LEU A 36 -23.79 -1.75 19.47
N ILE A 37 -23.88 -0.75 20.35
CA ILE A 37 -23.30 0.57 20.09
C ILE A 37 -21.77 0.48 19.98
N VAL A 38 -21.14 -0.22 20.92
CA VAL A 38 -19.68 -0.41 20.92
C VAL A 38 -19.23 -1.15 19.67
N PHE A 39 -19.97 -2.18 19.25
CA PHE A 39 -19.71 -2.93 18.03
C PHE A 39 -19.85 -2.07 16.77
N ILE A 40 -20.87 -1.22 16.69
CA ILE A 40 -21.01 -0.28 15.57
C ILE A 40 -19.85 0.72 15.56
N MET A 41 -19.48 1.28 16.72
CA MET A 41 -18.34 2.20 16.83
C MET A 41 -17.02 1.53 16.42
N MET A 42 -16.83 0.26 16.80
CA MET A 42 -15.70 -0.56 16.36
C MET A 42 -15.72 -0.75 14.85
N LEU A 43 -16.86 -1.13 14.27
CA LEU A 43 -17.01 -1.36 12.83
C LEU A 43 -16.79 -0.09 12.02
N THR A 44 -17.26 1.07 12.49
CA THR A 44 -16.96 2.36 11.85
C THR A 44 -15.47 2.69 11.91
N PHE A 45 -14.84 2.49 13.08
CA PHE A 45 -13.41 2.71 13.20
C PHE A 45 -12.61 1.78 12.26
N LEU A 46 -12.99 0.51 12.20
CA LEU A 46 -12.41 -0.46 11.27
C LEU A 46 -12.61 0.00 9.82
N ASN A 47 -13.81 0.41 9.43
CA ASN A 47 -14.07 0.90 8.08
C ASN A 47 -13.18 2.11 7.72
N LEU A 48 -13.03 3.06 8.65
CA LEU A 48 -12.22 4.27 8.48
C LEU A 48 -10.72 3.97 8.26
N VAL A 49 -10.20 2.92 8.91
CA VAL A 49 -8.78 2.53 8.83
C VAL A 49 -8.55 1.53 7.71
N VAL A 50 -9.32 0.43 7.69
CA VAL A 50 -9.10 -0.74 6.83
C VAL A 50 -9.34 -0.42 5.36
N VAL A 51 -10.43 0.27 5.01
CA VAL A 51 -10.74 0.54 3.58
C VAL A 51 -9.65 1.40 2.96
N SER A 52 -9.32 2.52 3.59
CA SER A 52 -8.24 3.40 3.15
C SER A 52 -6.88 2.69 3.18
N GLY A 53 -6.63 1.83 4.18
CA GLY A 53 -5.38 1.09 4.29
C GLY A 53 -5.19 -0.02 3.25
N ILE A 54 -6.26 -0.68 2.82
CA ILE A 54 -6.22 -1.63 1.71
C ILE A 54 -5.98 -0.88 0.40
N LEU A 55 -6.70 0.22 0.16
CA LEU A 55 -6.55 1.01 -1.08
C LEU A 55 -5.13 1.56 -1.25
N VAL A 56 -4.55 2.13 -0.20
CA VAL A 56 -3.15 2.59 -0.24
C VAL A 56 -2.18 1.41 -0.27
N GLY A 57 -2.49 0.35 0.48
CA GLY A 57 -1.64 -0.83 0.57
C GLY A 57 -1.56 -1.68 -0.71
N LEU A 58 -2.53 -1.54 -1.62
CA LEU A 58 -2.43 -2.03 -3.00
C LEU A 58 -1.22 -1.47 -3.74
N ILE A 59 -1.05 -0.15 -3.68
CA ILE A 59 0.02 0.52 -4.42
C ILE A 59 1.34 0.37 -3.66
N GLU A 60 1.31 0.48 -2.33
CA GLU A 60 2.50 0.29 -1.50
C GLU A 60 3.09 -1.12 -1.63
N GLY A 61 2.24 -2.15 -1.75
CA GLY A 61 2.68 -3.51 -2.03
C GLY A 61 3.44 -3.62 -3.35
N GLY A 62 2.93 -2.96 -4.40
CA GLY A 62 3.56 -2.91 -5.71
C GLY A 62 4.86 -2.11 -5.71
N ASN A 63 4.89 -0.98 -4.99
CA ASN A 63 6.10 -0.18 -4.82
C ASN A 63 7.19 -0.96 -4.06
N ARG A 64 6.82 -1.72 -3.02
CA ARG A 64 7.75 -2.60 -2.32
C ARG A 64 8.24 -3.72 -3.23
N ALA A 65 7.36 -4.37 -3.98
CA ALA A 65 7.74 -5.38 -4.95
C ALA A 65 8.73 -4.81 -5.99
N ASN A 66 8.43 -3.64 -6.57
CA ASN A 66 9.32 -2.95 -7.49
C ASN A 66 10.69 -2.64 -6.88
N LYS A 67 10.71 -2.18 -5.62
CA LYS A 67 11.93 -1.96 -4.86
C LYS A 67 12.74 -3.26 -4.70
N ASP A 68 12.09 -4.30 -4.19
CA ASP A 68 12.76 -5.53 -3.79
C ASP A 68 13.16 -6.41 -4.98
N GLN A 69 12.45 -6.30 -6.11
CA GLN A 69 12.60 -7.19 -7.26
C GLN A 69 13.25 -6.51 -8.47
N TYR A 70 13.23 -5.18 -8.57
CA TYR A 70 13.74 -4.46 -9.73
C TYR A 70 14.76 -3.36 -9.38
N THR A 71 14.39 -2.31 -8.64
CA THR A 71 15.26 -1.13 -8.46
C THR A 71 16.36 -1.31 -7.41
N GLY A 72 16.13 -2.13 -6.39
CA GLY A 72 16.91 -2.07 -5.16
C GLY A 72 16.59 -0.81 -4.36
N ASP A 73 17.52 -0.37 -3.50
CA ASP A 73 17.37 0.89 -2.76
C ASP A 73 17.69 2.12 -3.63
N VAL A 74 18.63 1.96 -4.57
CA VAL A 74 19.06 2.98 -5.54
C VAL A 74 19.23 2.30 -6.89
N ILE A 75 18.76 2.94 -7.95
CA ILE A 75 18.96 2.51 -9.32
C ILE A 75 19.67 3.60 -10.13
N ILE A 76 20.58 3.18 -10.99
CA ILE A 76 21.21 4.03 -11.99
C ILE A 76 20.71 3.56 -13.36
N THR A 77 20.09 4.46 -14.11
CA THR A 77 19.63 4.20 -15.48
C THR A 77 20.39 5.09 -16.46
N THR A 78 20.23 4.85 -17.76
CA THR A 78 20.76 5.77 -18.78
C THR A 78 20.15 7.17 -18.64
N ILE A 79 20.91 8.18 -19.09
CA ILE A 79 20.41 9.55 -19.23
C ILE A 79 19.55 9.62 -20.49
N ALA A 80 18.54 10.50 -20.50
CA ALA A 80 17.66 10.65 -21.65
C ALA A 80 18.47 11.02 -22.92
N GLY A 81 18.35 10.19 -23.96
CA GLY A 81 19.08 10.35 -25.22
C GLY A 81 20.38 9.55 -25.32
N GLU A 82 20.87 9.01 -24.20
CA GLU A 82 22.07 8.16 -24.18
C GLU A 82 21.69 6.67 -24.22
N PRO A 83 22.37 5.86 -25.05
CA PRO A 83 22.06 4.44 -25.17
C PRO A 83 22.53 3.62 -23.96
N GLU A 84 23.56 4.07 -23.24
CA GLU A 84 24.29 3.30 -22.24
C GLU A 84 24.77 4.19 -21.08
N ILE A 85 25.05 3.58 -19.91
CA ILE A 85 25.68 4.26 -18.78
C ILE A 85 27.19 4.34 -19.00
N SER A 86 27.74 5.54 -19.04
CA SER A 86 29.18 5.75 -19.21
C SER A 86 29.98 5.17 -18.03
N HIS A 87 31.22 4.73 -18.29
CA HIS A 87 32.15 4.23 -17.26
C HIS A 87 31.57 3.14 -16.33
N THR A 88 30.71 2.24 -16.84
CA THR A 88 30.02 1.21 -16.04
C THR A 88 30.98 0.36 -15.19
N LEU A 89 32.15 -0.01 -15.73
CA LEU A 89 33.13 -0.83 -15.02
C LEU A 89 33.77 -0.11 -13.82
N GLU A 90 34.07 1.18 -13.99
CA GLU A 90 34.59 2.03 -12.92
C GLU A 90 33.54 2.23 -11.83
N LEU A 91 32.30 2.48 -12.25
CA LEU A 91 31.15 2.61 -11.36
C LEU A 91 30.95 1.33 -10.54
N ARG A 92 30.94 0.15 -11.18
CA ARG A 92 30.89 -1.15 -10.49
C ARG A 92 31.98 -1.27 -9.43
N SER A 93 33.23 -1.02 -9.81
CA SER A 93 34.37 -1.17 -8.91
C SER A 93 34.33 -0.22 -7.71
N THR A 94 33.68 0.94 -7.88
CA THR A 94 33.48 1.93 -6.83
C THR A 94 32.35 1.50 -5.89
N LEU A 95 31.23 1.01 -6.43
CA LEU A 95 30.12 0.49 -5.63
C LEU A 95 30.54 -0.69 -4.76
N GLU A 96 31.32 -1.64 -5.30
CA GLU A 96 31.81 -2.81 -4.56
C GLU A 96 32.72 -2.43 -3.38
N LYS A 97 33.40 -1.28 -3.44
CA LYS A 97 34.27 -0.77 -2.37
C LYS A 97 33.54 0.17 -1.40
N MET A 98 32.35 0.62 -1.75
CA MET A 98 31.61 1.61 -0.96
C MET A 98 30.98 0.96 0.27
N GLN A 99 31.20 1.57 1.44
CA GLN A 99 30.55 1.10 2.67
C GLN A 99 29.04 1.29 2.60
N GLY A 100 28.30 0.32 3.17
CA GLY A 100 26.85 0.35 3.21
C GLY A 100 26.17 -0.30 2.00
N ILE A 101 26.91 -0.67 0.95
CA ILE A 101 26.36 -1.45 -0.17
C ILE A 101 26.47 -2.95 0.13
N SER A 102 25.42 -3.70 -0.14
CA SER A 102 25.37 -5.16 0.05
C SER A 102 25.49 -5.91 -1.27
N ASN A 103 24.67 -5.53 -2.25
CA ASN A 103 24.57 -6.21 -3.55
C ASN A 103 24.41 -5.17 -4.66
N VAL A 104 24.96 -5.49 -5.82
CA VAL A 104 24.87 -4.70 -7.04
C VAL A 104 24.56 -5.64 -8.18
N SER A 105 23.52 -5.34 -8.96
CA SER A 105 23.23 -6.06 -10.20
C SER A 105 23.35 -5.11 -11.38
N ILE A 106 24.04 -5.56 -12.43
CA ILE A 106 24.26 -4.82 -13.66
C ILE A 106 23.50 -5.52 -14.77
N ARG A 107 22.63 -4.77 -15.47
CA ARG A 107 21.75 -5.31 -16.49
C ARG A 107 22.04 -4.64 -17.82
N TYR A 108 22.21 -5.47 -18.85
CA TYR A 108 22.37 -5.04 -20.23
C TYR A 108 21.06 -5.22 -20.96
N LEU A 109 20.58 -4.20 -21.66
CA LEU A 109 19.24 -4.16 -22.24
C LEU A 109 19.31 -3.82 -23.72
N GLU A 110 18.51 -4.54 -24.50
CA GLU A 110 18.18 -4.19 -25.87
C GLU A 110 16.70 -4.44 -26.14
N PRO A 111 16.05 -3.60 -26.96
CA PRO A 111 14.72 -3.90 -27.47
C PRO A 111 14.79 -5.08 -28.45
N VAL A 112 13.87 -6.03 -28.29
CA VAL A 112 13.81 -7.26 -29.09
C VAL A 112 12.38 -7.56 -29.52
N THR A 113 12.26 -8.32 -30.60
CA THR A 113 11.01 -8.99 -30.95
C THR A 113 11.17 -10.48 -30.71
N ILE A 114 10.26 -11.06 -29.92
CA ILE A 114 10.19 -12.50 -29.70
C ILE A 114 9.08 -13.04 -30.61
N GLU A 115 9.38 -14.08 -31.39
CA GLU A 115 8.44 -14.78 -32.26
C GLU A 115 8.30 -16.23 -31.77
N ALA A 116 7.06 -16.62 -31.47
CA ALA A 116 6.69 -18.00 -31.14
C ALA A 116 6.01 -18.70 -32.33
N ASN A 117 5.83 -20.01 -32.26
CA ASN A 117 5.06 -20.80 -33.23
C ASN A 117 5.50 -20.68 -34.71
N TYR A 118 6.70 -20.15 -34.97
CA TYR A 118 7.20 -19.89 -36.33
C TYR A 118 7.37 -21.17 -37.16
N LYS A 119 7.57 -22.33 -36.51
CA LYS A 119 7.68 -23.64 -37.18
C LYS A 119 6.33 -24.25 -37.53
N THR A 120 5.28 -23.95 -36.76
CA THR A 120 3.95 -24.57 -36.87
C THR A 120 2.99 -23.73 -37.71
N ARG A 121 3.35 -22.48 -38.01
CA ARG A 121 2.58 -21.60 -38.89
C ARG A 121 2.46 -22.19 -40.31
N ARG A 122 1.24 -22.60 -40.67
CA ARG A 122 0.90 -23.10 -42.01
C ARG A 122 0.22 -22.06 -42.90
N ASP A 123 -0.39 -21.04 -42.29
CA ASP A 123 -1.09 -19.97 -42.99
C ASP A 123 -0.30 -18.65 -42.88
N PHE A 124 0.12 -18.14 -44.03
CA PHE A 124 0.89 -16.89 -44.11
C PHE A 124 0.00 -15.63 -44.11
N SER A 125 -1.34 -15.79 -44.15
CA SER A 125 -2.30 -14.69 -44.04
C SER A 125 -2.57 -14.26 -42.59
N VAL A 126 -2.35 -15.15 -41.62
CA VAL A 126 -2.46 -14.85 -40.18
C VAL A 126 -1.23 -14.07 -39.73
N LEU A 127 -1.39 -13.09 -38.83
CA LEU A 127 -0.26 -12.35 -38.25
C LEU A 127 0.72 -13.28 -37.53
N ARG A 128 1.99 -12.87 -37.45
CA ARG A 128 2.99 -13.62 -36.69
C ARG A 128 2.67 -13.51 -35.20
N ASP A 129 2.89 -14.60 -34.48
CA ASP A 129 2.78 -14.63 -33.03
C ASP A 129 4.04 -14.00 -32.43
N THR A 130 4.01 -12.67 -32.28
CA THR A 130 5.16 -11.87 -31.88
C THR A 130 4.84 -10.94 -30.73
N ALA A 131 5.79 -10.80 -29.81
CA ALA A 131 5.76 -9.82 -28.73
C ALA A 131 7.02 -8.95 -28.77
N GLY A 132 6.84 -7.62 -28.77
CA GLY A 132 7.92 -6.66 -28.60
C GLY A 132 8.23 -6.47 -27.12
N THR A 133 9.49 -6.60 -26.73
CA THR A 133 9.93 -6.50 -25.32
C THR A 133 11.38 -6.02 -25.23
N GLN A 134 11.94 -5.96 -24.03
CA GLN A 134 13.37 -5.84 -23.80
C GLN A 134 13.94 -7.21 -23.41
N ILE A 135 15.13 -7.53 -23.91
CA ILE A 135 15.92 -8.63 -23.38
C ILE A 135 16.97 -8.09 -22.41
N ALA A 136 17.08 -8.72 -21.25
CA ALA A 136 18.09 -8.43 -20.25
C ALA A 136 19.18 -9.51 -20.23
N GLY A 137 20.42 -9.09 -20.45
CA GLY A 137 21.61 -9.87 -20.13
C GLY A 137 21.99 -9.65 -18.67
N LEU A 138 21.99 -10.74 -17.89
CA LEU A 138 22.26 -10.71 -16.46
C LEU A 138 23.49 -11.53 -16.08
N THR A 139 24.18 -11.10 -15.03
CA THR A 139 24.98 -12.01 -14.20
C THR A 139 24.02 -12.60 -13.16
N LEU A 140 23.75 -13.90 -13.22
CA LEU A 140 22.71 -14.55 -12.44
C LEU A 140 23.00 -14.51 -10.93
N GLU A 141 24.27 -14.65 -10.53
CA GLU A 141 24.67 -14.58 -9.11
C GLU A 141 24.40 -13.19 -8.51
N ASP A 142 24.79 -12.13 -9.24
CA ASP A 142 24.60 -10.74 -8.82
C ASP A 142 23.09 -10.40 -8.71
N GLU A 143 22.29 -10.82 -9.69
CA GLU A 143 20.85 -10.59 -9.71
C GLU A 143 20.13 -11.39 -8.61
N GLU A 144 20.47 -12.67 -8.43
CA GLU A 144 19.87 -13.51 -7.41
C GLU A 144 20.18 -13.00 -6.00
N ALA A 145 21.39 -12.50 -5.76
CA ALA A 145 21.74 -11.92 -4.48
C ALA A 145 21.00 -10.59 -4.21
N LEU A 146 20.65 -9.84 -5.26
CA LEU A 146 19.93 -8.57 -5.14
C LEU A 146 18.42 -8.76 -4.95
N SER A 147 17.77 -9.44 -5.91
CA SER A 147 16.30 -9.55 -5.98
C SER A 147 15.79 -10.91 -5.49
N GLY A 148 16.63 -11.96 -5.56
CA GLY A 148 16.22 -13.34 -5.36
C GLY A 148 15.15 -13.76 -6.37
N ILE A 149 15.35 -13.35 -7.62
CA ILE A 149 14.39 -13.46 -8.73
C ILE A 149 13.97 -14.91 -9.02
N SER A 150 14.82 -15.89 -8.68
CA SER A 150 14.54 -17.31 -8.88
C SER A 150 13.25 -17.80 -8.21
N ARG A 151 12.86 -17.21 -7.07
CA ARG A 151 11.65 -17.60 -6.31
C ARG A 151 10.35 -17.25 -7.02
N PHE A 152 10.41 -16.43 -8.07
CA PHE A 152 9.26 -15.98 -8.85
C PHE A 152 9.11 -16.75 -10.18
N VAL A 153 9.92 -17.79 -10.39
CA VAL A 153 9.70 -18.72 -11.49
C VAL A 153 8.46 -19.56 -11.17
N VAL A 154 7.38 -19.34 -11.91
CA VAL A 154 6.09 -20.02 -11.70
C VAL A 154 5.99 -21.33 -12.49
N GLU A 155 6.75 -21.44 -13.58
CA GLU A 155 6.84 -22.64 -14.40
C GLU A 155 8.25 -22.83 -14.92
N GLY A 156 8.70 -24.09 -15.01
CA GLY A 156 10.05 -24.43 -15.48
C GLY A 156 11.12 -24.17 -14.42
N ASP A 157 12.35 -23.93 -14.88
CA ASP A 157 13.52 -23.74 -14.03
C ASP A 157 14.14 -22.36 -14.24
N PHE A 158 14.89 -21.89 -13.24
CA PHE A 158 15.73 -20.71 -13.38
C PHE A 158 16.95 -20.98 -14.29
N LEU A 159 17.56 -19.92 -14.81
CA LEU A 159 18.75 -20.03 -15.67
C LEU A 159 19.96 -20.53 -14.87
N ASN A 160 20.92 -21.11 -15.61
CA ASN A 160 22.22 -21.53 -15.08
C ASN A 160 23.33 -20.91 -15.93
N GLU A 161 24.36 -20.35 -15.29
CA GLU A 161 25.50 -19.71 -15.97
C GLU A 161 26.30 -20.66 -16.86
N ASN A 162 26.26 -21.97 -16.56
CA ASN A 162 26.96 -22.98 -17.33
C ASN A 162 26.18 -23.47 -18.57
N GLU A 163 24.94 -23.01 -18.74
CA GLU A 163 24.09 -23.36 -19.87
C GLU A 163 23.97 -22.19 -20.86
N SER A 164 23.76 -22.49 -22.14
CA SER A 164 23.56 -21.47 -23.18
C SER A 164 22.40 -21.82 -24.09
N GLY A 165 21.76 -20.81 -24.66
CA GLY A 165 20.59 -20.95 -25.54
C GLY A 165 19.28 -21.05 -24.78
N TYR A 166 19.25 -20.66 -23.50
CA TYR A 166 18.05 -20.64 -22.67
C TYR A 166 17.59 -19.21 -22.38
N ILE A 167 16.28 -19.03 -22.25
CA ILE A 167 15.64 -17.75 -21.98
C ILE A 167 14.58 -17.89 -20.89
N LEU A 168 14.48 -16.90 -20.00
CA LEU A 168 13.30 -16.72 -19.14
C LEU A 168 12.39 -15.69 -19.79
N ILE A 169 11.09 -15.98 -19.77
CA ILE A 169 10.07 -15.10 -20.32
C ILE A 169 9.23 -14.56 -19.17
N GLY A 170 9.10 -13.25 -19.08
CA GLY A 170 8.17 -12.61 -18.16
C GLY A 170 6.72 -13.02 -18.45
N ALA A 171 5.95 -13.30 -17.41
CA ALA A 171 4.60 -13.83 -17.53
C ALA A 171 3.69 -12.93 -18.38
N ASN A 172 3.81 -11.60 -18.26
CA ASN A 172 2.95 -10.65 -18.98
C ASN A 172 3.25 -10.57 -20.48
N LEU A 173 4.29 -11.26 -20.97
CA LEU A 173 4.53 -11.46 -22.40
C LEU A 173 3.72 -12.62 -22.98
N LEU A 174 3.00 -13.38 -22.15
CA LEU A 174 2.24 -14.56 -22.55
C LEU A 174 0.75 -14.32 -22.37
N HIS A 175 -0.04 -14.66 -23.39
CA HIS A 175 -1.48 -14.37 -23.41
C HIS A 175 -2.21 -14.96 -22.19
N ARG A 176 -1.79 -16.14 -21.73
CA ARG A 176 -2.40 -16.86 -20.60
C ARG A 176 -2.25 -16.17 -19.23
N TYR A 177 -1.27 -15.27 -19.08
CA TYR A 177 -1.09 -14.48 -17.86
C TYR A 177 -1.52 -13.02 -18.05
N SER A 178 -1.52 -12.54 -19.30
CA SER A 178 -1.88 -11.15 -19.61
C SER A 178 -3.35 -10.96 -19.99
N ALA A 179 -4.15 -12.02 -20.14
CA ALA A 179 -5.54 -11.97 -20.62
C ALA A 179 -6.42 -10.99 -19.82
N ASP A 180 -6.22 -10.91 -18.50
CA ASP A 180 -6.99 -10.00 -17.62
C ASP A 180 -6.68 -8.52 -17.87
N PHE A 181 -5.55 -8.21 -18.50
CA PHE A 181 -5.16 -6.86 -18.88
C PHE A 181 -5.68 -6.48 -20.27
N GLY A 182 -6.21 -7.42 -21.06
CA GLY A 182 -6.67 -7.16 -22.44
C GLY A 182 -5.53 -6.94 -23.43
N ASP A 183 -5.85 -6.43 -24.63
CA ASP A 183 -4.92 -6.30 -25.76
C ASP A 183 -3.92 -5.13 -25.65
N PHE A 184 -3.63 -4.63 -24.44
CA PHE A 184 -2.67 -3.52 -24.26
C PHE A 184 -1.24 -3.90 -24.63
N PHE A 185 -0.90 -5.20 -24.57
CA PHE A 185 0.42 -5.71 -24.88
C PHE A 185 0.31 -6.83 -25.94
N ALA A 186 1.20 -6.80 -26.93
CA ALA A 186 1.41 -7.94 -27.80
C ALA A 186 1.90 -9.11 -26.93
N SER A 187 1.19 -10.24 -26.99
CA SER A 187 1.43 -11.40 -26.14
C SER A 187 1.58 -12.65 -26.99
N LEU A 188 2.37 -13.60 -26.51
CA LEU A 188 2.66 -14.86 -27.19
C LEU A 188 1.65 -15.94 -26.79
N GLU A 189 1.21 -16.74 -27.77
CA GLU A 189 0.33 -17.88 -27.54
C GLU A 189 1.10 -19.19 -27.45
N GLY A 190 0.64 -20.11 -26.60
CA GLY A 190 1.16 -21.49 -26.57
C GLY A 190 2.62 -21.65 -26.15
N VAL A 191 3.22 -20.65 -25.48
CA VAL A 191 4.62 -20.72 -25.02
C VAL A 191 4.70 -21.29 -23.59
N TYR A 192 5.41 -22.42 -23.48
CA TYR A 192 5.67 -23.13 -22.23
C TYR A 192 7.16 -23.43 -22.07
N PRO A 193 7.64 -23.74 -20.85
CA PRO A 193 9.00 -24.25 -20.68
C PRO A 193 9.28 -25.46 -21.58
N GLY A 194 10.42 -25.42 -22.28
CA GLY A 194 10.82 -26.40 -23.30
C GLY A 194 10.55 -25.99 -24.74
N GLU A 195 9.68 -25.00 -24.98
CA GLU A 195 9.38 -24.52 -26.32
C GLU A 195 10.49 -23.63 -26.89
N GLU A 196 10.63 -23.62 -28.22
CA GLU A 196 11.57 -22.77 -28.92
C GLU A 196 10.94 -21.43 -29.29
N VAL A 197 11.60 -20.34 -28.93
CA VAL A 197 11.26 -18.98 -29.36
C VAL A 197 12.40 -18.39 -30.16
N ARG A 198 12.05 -17.59 -31.17
CA ARG A 198 13.01 -16.87 -31.99
C ARG A 198 13.09 -15.42 -31.50
N VAL A 199 14.28 -14.99 -31.13
CA VAL A 199 14.52 -13.62 -30.66
C VAL A 199 15.30 -12.87 -31.72
N THR A 200 14.77 -11.70 -32.10
CA THR A 200 15.37 -10.81 -33.10
C THR A 200 15.75 -9.48 -32.46
N VAL A 201 17.00 -9.06 -32.66
CA VAL A 201 17.58 -7.79 -32.19
C VAL A 201 18.27 -7.11 -33.36
N GLY A 202 17.73 -5.97 -33.81
CA GLY A 202 18.18 -5.37 -35.07
C GLY A 202 18.08 -6.39 -36.22
N ASP A 203 19.20 -6.66 -36.88
CA ASP A 203 19.31 -7.64 -37.96
C ASP A 203 19.69 -9.06 -37.47
N ASN A 204 20.08 -9.19 -36.20
CA ASN A 204 20.52 -10.46 -35.62
C ASN A 204 19.32 -11.25 -35.11
N THR A 205 19.29 -12.56 -35.41
CA THR A 205 18.23 -13.46 -34.97
C THR A 205 18.84 -14.73 -34.36
N LYS A 206 18.36 -15.14 -33.19
CA LYS A 206 18.79 -16.37 -32.52
C LYS A 206 17.60 -17.11 -31.92
N THR A 207 17.64 -18.43 -31.95
CA THR A 207 16.65 -19.28 -31.28
C THR A 207 17.08 -19.57 -29.84
N PHE A 208 16.13 -19.50 -28.92
CA PHE A 208 16.27 -19.86 -27.52
C PHE A 208 15.22 -20.88 -27.12
N ILE A 209 15.54 -21.71 -26.14
CA ILE A 209 14.59 -22.60 -25.47
C ILE A 209 14.09 -21.90 -24.22
N VAL A 210 12.78 -21.81 -24.04
CA VAL A 210 12.19 -21.25 -22.83
C VAL A 210 12.50 -22.16 -21.65
N LYS A 211 13.29 -21.68 -20.69
CA LYS A 211 13.64 -22.46 -19.50
C LYS A 211 12.59 -22.35 -18.41
N GLY A 212 12.02 -21.15 -18.26
CA GLY A 212 11.03 -20.87 -17.25
C GLY A 212 10.28 -19.57 -17.48
N ILE A 213 9.15 -19.44 -16.79
CA ILE A 213 8.26 -18.28 -16.82
C ILE A 213 8.37 -17.54 -15.49
N LEU A 214 8.60 -16.23 -15.56
CA LEU A 214 8.82 -15.39 -14.40
C LEU A 214 7.62 -14.49 -14.14
N ASP A 215 6.98 -14.64 -12.98
CA ASP A 215 5.88 -13.75 -12.56
C ASP A 215 6.22 -13.05 -11.23
N THR A 216 6.57 -11.77 -11.37
CA THR A 216 6.93 -10.90 -10.24
C THR A 216 5.84 -9.89 -9.90
N LYS A 217 4.83 -9.75 -10.78
CA LYS A 217 3.87 -8.63 -10.79
C LYS A 217 4.50 -7.23 -10.84
N VAL A 218 5.78 -7.15 -11.20
CA VAL A 218 6.48 -5.89 -11.44
C VAL A 218 6.68 -5.77 -12.94
N ASP A 219 6.05 -4.78 -13.57
CA ASP A 219 6.02 -4.63 -15.03
C ASP A 219 7.42 -4.62 -15.66
N GLN A 220 8.39 -3.95 -15.05
CA GLN A 220 9.78 -3.90 -15.54
C GLN A 220 10.47 -5.27 -15.59
N VAL A 221 9.89 -6.27 -14.94
CA VAL A 221 10.39 -7.64 -14.89
C VAL A 221 9.43 -8.60 -15.62
N SER A 222 8.13 -8.55 -15.33
CA SER A 222 7.12 -9.43 -15.94
C SER A 222 6.84 -9.12 -17.43
N LEU A 223 7.18 -7.93 -17.94
CA LEU A 223 7.12 -7.61 -19.39
C LEU A 223 8.49 -7.73 -20.08
N ARG A 224 9.48 -8.40 -19.46
CA ARG A 224 10.85 -8.49 -19.94
C ARG A 224 11.25 -9.96 -20.15
N ALA A 225 12.21 -10.20 -21.04
CA ALA A 225 12.86 -11.51 -21.18
C ALA A 225 14.29 -11.46 -20.63
N PHE A 226 14.79 -12.58 -20.09
CA PHE A 226 16.11 -12.63 -19.46
C PHE A 226 16.95 -13.78 -20.02
N VAL A 227 18.24 -13.50 -20.22
CA VAL A 227 19.26 -14.47 -20.63
C VAL A 227 20.54 -14.23 -19.84
N THR A 228 21.47 -15.18 -19.88
CA THR A 228 22.81 -14.97 -19.32
C THR A 228 23.53 -13.85 -20.07
N LYS A 229 24.40 -13.13 -19.38
CA LYS A 229 25.24 -12.07 -19.98
C LYS A 229 26.00 -12.59 -21.20
N ALA A 230 26.51 -13.81 -21.15
CA ALA A 230 27.23 -14.43 -22.25
C ALA A 230 26.35 -14.60 -23.50
N ASP A 231 25.10 -15.04 -23.34
CA ASP A 231 24.19 -15.20 -24.48
C ASP A 231 23.66 -13.87 -25.00
N PHE A 232 23.45 -12.89 -24.14
CA PHE A 232 23.12 -11.53 -24.54
C PHE A 232 24.20 -10.92 -25.44
N LEU A 233 25.46 -10.96 -25.01
CA LEU A 233 26.57 -10.38 -25.78
C LEU A 233 26.75 -11.07 -27.14
N ARG A 234 26.49 -12.38 -27.24
CA ARG A 234 26.50 -13.11 -28.51
C ARG A 234 25.35 -12.73 -29.44
N LEU A 235 24.23 -12.24 -28.91
CA LEU A 235 23.03 -11.87 -29.69
C LEU A 235 23.14 -10.46 -30.26
N VAL A 236 23.62 -9.51 -29.46
CA VAL A 236 23.59 -8.07 -29.81
C VAL A 236 24.80 -7.65 -30.66
N ASP A 237 25.85 -8.48 -30.76
CA ASP A 237 27.12 -8.14 -31.42
C ASP A 237 27.72 -6.80 -30.92
N ARG A 238 27.52 -6.53 -29.62
CA ARG A 238 27.96 -5.31 -28.96
C ARG A 238 29.36 -5.49 -28.40
N THR A 239 30.25 -4.58 -28.78
CA THR A 239 31.64 -4.54 -28.26
C THR A 239 31.76 -3.74 -26.96
N GLY A 240 30.78 -2.88 -26.66
CA GLY A 240 30.70 -2.09 -25.43
C GLY A 240 30.32 -2.92 -24.21
N LEU A 241 30.99 -2.66 -23.08
CA LEU A 241 30.72 -3.30 -21.78
C LEU A 241 29.89 -2.41 -20.84
N ASN A 242 29.40 -1.28 -21.34
CA ASN A 242 28.56 -0.37 -20.58
C ASN A 242 27.12 -0.90 -20.49
N ALA A 243 26.47 -0.63 -19.36
CA ALA A 243 25.21 -1.24 -19.01
C ALA A 243 24.00 -0.31 -19.20
N ASN A 244 22.83 -0.96 -19.19
CA ASN A 244 21.48 -0.41 -19.23
C ASN A 244 21.07 0.25 -17.91
N GLU A 245 21.17 -0.60 -16.88
CA GLU A 245 20.67 -0.39 -15.54
C GLU A 245 21.67 -0.96 -14.53
N ILE A 246 21.83 -0.27 -13.41
CA ILE A 246 22.60 -0.75 -12.25
C ILE A 246 21.70 -0.61 -11.03
N ALA A 247 21.26 -1.75 -10.50
CA ALA A 247 20.46 -1.81 -9.28
C ALA A 247 21.38 -2.01 -8.08
N ILE A 248 21.11 -1.30 -6.97
CA ILE A 248 21.97 -1.26 -5.80
C ILE A 248 21.13 -1.51 -4.55
N LYS A 249 21.56 -2.47 -3.73
CA LYS A 249 20.93 -2.80 -2.45
C LYS A 249 21.83 -2.39 -1.29
N ILE A 250 21.25 -1.69 -0.32
CA ILE A 250 21.95 -1.18 0.85
C ILE A 250 21.90 -2.23 1.97
N SER A 251 23.04 -2.43 2.62
CA SER A 251 23.15 -3.30 3.78
C SER A 251 22.25 -2.81 4.93
N PRO A 252 21.40 -3.67 5.50
CA PRO A 252 20.51 -3.28 6.59
C PRO A 252 21.31 -2.82 7.82
N ASN A 253 20.76 -1.85 8.56
CA ASN A 253 21.31 -1.34 9.83
C ASN A 253 22.68 -0.66 9.77
N THR A 254 23.15 -0.25 8.59
CA THR A 254 24.45 0.43 8.44
C THR A 254 24.41 1.94 8.65
N GLY A 255 23.22 2.52 8.87
CA GLY A 255 23.02 3.97 9.01
C GLY A 255 23.09 4.75 7.69
N PHE A 256 23.39 4.08 6.57
CA PHE A 256 23.30 4.67 5.24
C PHE A 256 21.85 4.69 4.75
N THR A 257 21.45 5.80 4.16
CA THR A 257 20.16 5.96 3.49
C THR A 257 20.34 5.99 1.97
N PRO A 258 19.31 5.66 1.18
CA PRO A 258 19.36 5.79 -0.28
C PRO A 258 19.80 7.19 -0.74
N ASP A 259 19.35 8.24 -0.07
CA ASP A 259 19.73 9.63 -0.37
C ASP A 259 21.21 9.90 -0.10
N ASN A 260 21.76 9.32 0.96
CA ASN A 260 23.18 9.45 1.28
C ASN A 260 24.04 8.75 0.21
N ILE A 261 23.65 7.55 -0.22
CA ILE A 261 24.36 6.82 -1.30
C ILE A 261 24.27 7.59 -2.62
N LYS A 262 23.06 8.04 -3.00
CA LYS A 262 22.85 8.87 -4.19
C LYS A 262 23.73 10.13 -4.17
N SER A 263 23.72 10.89 -3.09
CA SER A 263 24.51 12.12 -2.98
C SER A 263 26.02 11.86 -2.99
N ASN A 264 26.48 10.73 -2.43
CA ASN A 264 27.89 10.33 -2.51
C ASN A 264 28.30 9.95 -3.94
N LEU A 265 27.45 9.24 -4.68
CA LEU A 265 27.72 8.88 -6.08
C LEU A 265 27.79 10.13 -6.98
N ILE A 266 26.89 11.09 -6.77
CA ILE A 266 26.92 12.37 -7.49
C ILE A 266 28.21 13.14 -7.17
N LYS A 267 28.60 13.22 -5.89
CA LYS A 267 29.87 13.87 -5.48
C LYS A 267 31.11 13.17 -6.03
N ALA A 268 31.03 11.87 -6.27
CA ALA A 268 32.12 11.09 -6.86
C ALA A 268 32.25 11.29 -8.39
N GLY A 269 31.33 12.03 -9.02
CA GLY A 269 31.37 12.34 -10.45
C GLY A 269 30.44 11.50 -11.33
N PHE A 270 29.79 10.47 -10.77
CA PHE A 270 28.93 9.56 -11.55
C PHE A 270 27.56 10.15 -11.93
N GLY A 271 27.27 11.40 -11.55
CA GLY A 271 26.02 12.07 -11.89
C GLY A 271 25.85 12.37 -13.38
N ASP A 272 26.98 12.52 -14.10
CA ASP A 272 26.99 12.75 -15.54
C ASP A 272 27.06 11.44 -16.35
N ASP A 273 27.40 10.32 -15.70
CA ASP A 273 27.51 9.00 -16.34
C ASP A 273 26.15 8.29 -16.47
N GLY A 274 25.23 8.56 -15.54
CA GLY A 274 23.94 7.91 -15.46
C GLY A 274 22.95 8.67 -14.57
N LYS A 275 21.66 8.45 -14.79
CA LYS A 275 20.59 9.03 -13.97
C LYS A 275 20.47 8.22 -12.68
N ILE A 276 20.97 8.78 -11.58
CA ILE A 276 20.93 8.14 -10.25
C ILE A 276 19.62 8.51 -9.52
N GLN A 277 18.82 7.51 -9.19
CA GLN A 277 17.52 7.69 -8.52
C GLN A 277 17.41 6.75 -7.31
N THR A 278 16.76 7.22 -6.24
CA THR A 278 16.31 6.31 -5.17
C THR A 278 15.12 5.49 -5.66
N ALA A 279 14.82 4.36 -5.02
CA ALA A 279 13.66 3.53 -5.35
C ALA A 279 12.35 4.35 -5.42
N THR A 280 12.17 5.29 -4.49
CA THR A 280 10.99 6.16 -4.44
C THR A 280 10.93 7.17 -5.58
N GLU A 281 12.07 7.63 -6.08
CA GLU A 281 12.16 8.56 -7.21
C GLU A 281 12.05 7.85 -8.58
N ALA A 282 12.39 6.56 -8.62
CA ALA A 282 12.31 5.73 -9.82
C ALA A 282 10.86 5.29 -10.13
N ILE A 283 9.94 5.44 -9.18
CA ILE A 283 8.51 5.17 -9.39
C ILE A 283 7.95 6.20 -10.38
N PRO A 284 7.29 5.75 -11.46
CA PRO A 284 6.61 6.65 -12.39
C PRO A 284 5.58 7.56 -11.71
N ASP A 285 5.54 8.83 -12.13
CA ASP A 285 4.64 9.84 -11.54
C ASP A 285 3.16 9.44 -11.60
N PHE A 286 2.73 8.68 -12.60
CA PHE A 286 1.34 8.22 -12.69
C PHE A 286 0.98 7.26 -11.54
N LEU A 287 1.91 6.41 -11.06
CA LEU A 287 1.68 5.55 -9.90
C LEU A 287 1.58 6.36 -8.61
N ASN A 288 2.37 7.44 -8.49
CA ASN A 288 2.22 8.40 -7.40
C ASN A 288 0.83 9.07 -7.43
N GLN A 289 0.33 9.44 -8.62
CA GLN A 289 -1.02 10.00 -8.77
C GLN A 289 -2.10 8.98 -8.42
N ILE A 290 -1.96 7.71 -8.79
CA ILE A 290 -2.89 6.63 -8.41
C ILE A 290 -2.89 6.45 -6.88
N THR A 291 -1.71 6.44 -6.25
CA THR A 291 -1.59 6.37 -4.77
C THR A 291 -2.36 7.50 -4.11
N LEU A 292 -2.19 8.74 -4.58
CA LEU A 292 -2.91 9.90 -4.07
C LEU A 292 -4.42 9.79 -4.31
N ALA A 293 -4.85 9.36 -5.49
CA ALA A 293 -6.26 9.18 -5.82
C ALA A 293 -6.92 8.11 -4.93
N PHE A 294 -6.24 6.98 -4.68
CA PHE A 294 -6.72 5.92 -3.79
C PHE A 294 -6.75 6.35 -2.33
N GLY A 295 -5.77 7.15 -1.89
CA GLY A 295 -5.79 7.80 -0.59
C GLY A 295 -7.00 8.73 -0.43
N LEU A 296 -7.28 9.56 -1.43
CA LEU A 296 -8.46 10.44 -1.45
C LEU A 296 -9.77 9.64 -1.45
N LEU A 297 -9.86 8.58 -2.26
CA LEU A 297 -11.03 7.69 -2.29
C LEU A 297 -11.26 7.05 -0.92
N GLY A 298 -10.19 6.55 -0.29
CA GLY A 298 -10.22 6.02 1.07
C GLY A 298 -10.70 7.05 2.10
N ASN A 299 -10.27 8.30 1.98
CA ASN A 299 -10.72 9.39 2.84
C ASN A 299 -12.20 9.73 2.63
N VAL A 300 -12.70 9.73 1.39
CA VAL A 300 -14.12 9.96 1.08
C VAL A 300 -14.98 8.85 1.68
N ILE A 301 -14.60 7.59 1.50
CA ILE A 301 -15.31 6.45 2.09
C ILE A 301 -15.26 6.54 3.63
N GLY A 302 -14.10 6.91 4.18
CA GLY A 302 -13.95 7.16 5.61
C GLY A 302 -14.89 8.26 6.13
N LEU A 303 -15.04 9.36 5.39
CA LEU A 303 -15.96 10.45 5.72
C LEU A 303 -17.42 9.97 5.74
N ILE A 304 -17.83 9.15 4.76
CA ILE A 304 -19.17 8.52 4.76
C ILE A 304 -19.34 7.66 6.03
N GLY A 305 -18.33 6.86 6.38
CA GLY A 305 -18.33 6.06 7.60
C GLY A 305 -18.51 6.90 8.87
N ILE A 306 -17.83 8.04 8.96
CA ILE A 306 -17.95 8.99 10.07
C ILE A 306 -19.37 9.59 10.14
N VAL A 307 -19.96 9.96 9.00
CA VAL A 307 -21.34 10.47 8.96
C VAL A 307 -22.33 9.42 9.45
N VAL A 308 -22.17 8.16 9.02
CA VAL A 308 -23.01 7.03 9.48
C VAL A 308 -22.88 6.81 10.99
N ALA A 309 -21.67 6.85 11.55
CA ALA A 309 -21.48 6.77 13.00
C ALA A 309 -22.11 7.94 13.75
N SER A 310 -21.95 9.17 13.23
CA SER A 310 -22.55 10.37 13.81
C SER A 310 -24.08 10.24 13.90
N ILE A 311 -24.73 9.82 12.81
CA ILE A 311 -26.19 9.59 12.77
C ILE A 311 -26.58 8.48 13.76
N THR A 312 -25.82 7.39 13.80
CA THR A 312 -26.10 6.27 14.71
C THR A 312 -26.06 6.71 16.17
N ILE A 313 -24.99 7.40 16.58
CA ILE A 313 -24.86 7.92 17.93
C ILE A 313 -25.96 8.93 18.24
N PHE A 314 -26.28 9.81 17.29
CA PHE A 314 -27.37 10.77 17.43
C PHE A 314 -28.69 10.05 17.77
N ILE A 315 -29.07 9.05 16.97
CA ILE A 315 -30.31 8.28 17.14
C ILE A 315 -30.31 7.55 18.48
N VAL A 316 -29.20 6.90 18.83
CA VAL A 316 -29.06 6.15 20.08
C VAL A 316 -29.23 7.05 21.30
N ILE A 317 -28.51 8.18 21.33
CA ILE A 317 -28.59 9.13 22.45
C ILE A 317 -29.98 9.78 22.49
N PHE A 318 -30.57 10.09 21.34
CA PHE A 318 -31.92 10.62 21.24
C PHE A 318 -32.96 9.67 21.84
N ILE A 319 -32.97 8.41 21.41
CA ILE A 319 -33.90 7.38 21.94
C ILE A 319 -33.68 7.19 23.44
N ASN A 320 -32.42 7.11 23.90
CA ASN A 320 -32.11 6.97 25.33
C ASN A 320 -32.59 8.19 26.14
N ALA A 321 -32.42 9.41 25.62
CA ALA A 321 -32.87 10.62 26.28
C ALA A 321 -34.41 10.72 26.31
N VAL A 322 -35.09 10.36 25.20
CA VAL A 322 -36.55 10.37 25.11
C VAL A 322 -37.18 9.34 26.06
N THR A 323 -36.69 8.10 26.04
CA THR A 323 -37.19 7.03 26.92
C THR A 323 -36.97 7.36 28.41
N ARG A 324 -35.94 8.14 28.73
CA ARG A 324 -35.64 8.59 30.10
C ARG A 324 -36.14 10.01 30.42
N ARG A 325 -37.03 10.60 29.61
CA ARG A 325 -37.51 11.98 29.79
C ARG A 325 -38.09 12.24 31.19
N LYS A 326 -38.87 11.30 31.74
CA LYS A 326 -39.43 11.40 33.10
C LYS A 326 -38.34 11.49 34.18
N TYR A 327 -37.29 10.68 34.07
CA TYR A 327 -36.15 10.71 34.99
C TYR A 327 -35.37 12.02 34.88
N ILE A 328 -35.21 12.56 33.66
CA ILE A 328 -34.60 13.88 33.43
C ILE A 328 -35.41 14.99 34.11
N GLY A 329 -36.75 14.94 34.02
CA GLY A 329 -37.65 15.86 34.73
C GLY A 329 -37.49 15.81 36.25
N ILE A 330 -37.41 14.60 36.83
CA ILE A 330 -37.17 14.42 38.27
C ILE A 330 -35.80 14.97 38.68
N MET A 331 -34.75 14.69 37.91
CA MET A 331 -33.39 15.21 38.16
C MET A 331 -33.36 16.75 38.17
N LYS A 332 -34.07 17.39 37.23
CA LYS A 332 -34.23 18.84 37.21
C LYS A 332 -35.01 19.35 38.43
N GLY A 333 -36.07 18.65 38.83
CA GLY A 333 -36.89 18.98 40.00
C GLY A 333 -36.12 18.95 41.33
N ILE A 334 -35.13 18.05 41.47
CA ILE A 334 -34.25 17.98 42.65
C ILE A 334 -33.03 18.93 42.56
N GLY A 335 -32.94 19.78 41.53
CA GLY A 335 -31.91 20.81 41.40
C GLY A 335 -30.64 20.41 40.63
N ILE A 336 -30.61 19.28 39.92
CA ILE A 336 -29.48 18.95 39.04
C ILE A 336 -29.50 19.89 37.84
N SER A 337 -28.37 20.56 37.60
CA SER A 337 -28.24 21.50 36.48
C SER A 337 -28.39 20.78 35.13
N GLU A 338 -29.10 21.41 34.19
CA GLU A 338 -29.28 20.91 32.81
C GLU A 338 -27.94 20.56 32.15
N ARG A 339 -26.92 21.42 32.30
CA ARG A 339 -25.57 21.19 31.76
C ARG A 339 -24.92 19.92 32.30
N ALA A 340 -25.15 19.55 33.56
CA ALA A 340 -24.61 18.31 34.10
C ALA A 340 -25.26 17.07 33.46
N ILE A 341 -26.56 17.17 33.12
CA ILE A 341 -27.27 16.12 32.40
C ILE A 341 -26.79 16.06 30.93
N GLU A 342 -26.59 17.20 30.27
CA GLU A 342 -26.01 17.26 28.92
C GLU A 342 -24.61 16.61 28.89
N VAL A 343 -23.75 16.98 29.85
CA VAL A 343 -22.39 16.45 29.97
C VAL A 343 -22.38 14.95 30.28
N SER A 344 -23.40 14.42 30.97
CA SER A 344 -23.48 12.96 31.21
C SER A 344 -23.65 12.17 29.91
N TYR A 345 -24.48 12.65 28.99
CA TYR A 345 -24.66 12.02 27.67
C TYR A 345 -23.41 12.16 26.79
N VAL A 346 -22.68 13.27 26.91
CA VAL A 346 -21.37 13.42 26.25
C VAL A 346 -20.37 12.39 26.78
N PHE A 347 -20.24 12.23 28.09
CA PHE A 347 -19.38 11.20 28.68
C PHE A 347 -19.78 9.79 28.28
N GLN A 348 -21.07 9.50 28.19
CA GLN A 348 -21.57 8.23 27.67
C GLN A 348 -21.12 7.99 26.22
N SER A 349 -21.20 9.02 25.37
CA SER A 349 -20.78 8.94 23.96
C SER A 349 -19.27 8.74 23.85
N ILE A 350 -18.47 9.46 24.66
CA ILE A 350 -17.01 9.28 24.76
C ILE A 350 -16.67 7.84 25.17
N PHE A 351 -17.36 7.29 26.16
CA PHE A 351 -17.13 5.92 26.62
C PHE A 351 -17.33 4.90 25.48
N TYR A 352 -18.40 5.05 24.69
CA TYR A 352 -18.66 4.17 23.55
C TYR A 352 -17.64 4.34 22.42
N ALA A 353 -17.25 5.57 22.10
CA ALA A 353 -16.21 5.83 21.10
C ALA A 353 -14.84 5.27 21.52
N LEU A 354 -14.44 5.48 22.77
CA LEU A 354 -13.18 4.95 23.30
C LEU A 354 -13.17 3.43 23.29
N LEU A 355 -14.23 2.79 23.77
CA LEU A 355 -14.27 1.33 23.83
C LEU A 355 -14.32 0.71 22.43
N GLY A 356 -15.15 1.25 21.54
CA GLY A 356 -15.23 0.78 20.15
C GLY A 356 -13.94 1.02 19.37
N GLY A 357 -13.35 2.21 19.51
CA GLY A 357 -12.09 2.54 18.85
C GLY A 357 -10.91 1.74 19.41
N LEU A 358 -10.83 1.50 20.72
CA LEU A 358 -9.77 0.68 21.32
C LEU A 358 -9.88 -0.79 20.89
N LEU A 359 -11.09 -1.35 20.87
CA LEU A 359 -11.31 -2.68 20.30
C LEU A 359 -10.95 -2.71 18.82
N GLY A 360 -11.29 -1.66 18.08
CA GLY A 360 -10.93 -1.51 16.69
C GLY A 360 -9.41 -1.48 16.48
N LEU A 361 -8.66 -0.74 17.31
CA LEU A 361 -7.19 -0.73 17.29
C LEU A 361 -6.59 -2.11 17.55
N ILE A 362 -7.14 -2.84 18.53
CA ILE A 362 -6.73 -4.21 18.83
C ILE A 362 -6.97 -5.11 17.62
N VAL A 363 -8.12 -4.98 16.95
CA VAL A 363 -8.42 -5.77 15.74
C VAL A 363 -7.50 -5.37 14.58
N VAL A 364 -7.27 -4.07 14.33
CA VAL A 364 -6.40 -3.63 13.23
C VAL A 364 -4.98 -4.13 13.43
N TYR A 365 -4.34 -3.82 14.55
CA TYR A 365 -2.91 -4.10 14.74
C TYR A 365 -2.65 -5.50 15.29
N GLY A 366 -3.57 -6.07 16.06
CA GLY A 366 -3.43 -7.42 16.62
C GLY A 366 -3.86 -8.54 15.68
N LEU A 367 -4.75 -8.26 14.72
CA LEU A 367 -5.28 -9.29 13.82
C LEU A 367 -5.08 -8.93 12.34
N LEU A 368 -5.62 -7.79 11.88
CA LEU A 368 -5.72 -7.52 10.43
C LEU A 368 -4.37 -7.22 9.77
N VAL A 369 -3.58 -6.31 10.32
CA VAL A 369 -2.25 -5.96 9.78
C VAL A 369 -1.34 -7.19 9.67
N PRO A 370 -1.13 -8.01 10.72
CA PRO A 370 -0.30 -9.21 10.59
C PRO A 370 -0.91 -10.26 9.66
N PHE A 371 -2.24 -10.39 9.63
CA PHE A 371 -2.92 -11.32 8.71
C PHE A 371 -2.69 -10.96 7.24
N PHE A 372 -2.90 -9.69 6.86
CA PHE A 372 -2.67 -9.23 5.48
C PHE A 372 -1.19 -9.15 5.11
N TYR A 373 -0.29 -9.05 6.09
CA TYR A 373 1.15 -9.15 5.84
C TYR A 373 1.57 -10.59 5.50
N ALA A 374 1.00 -11.58 6.20
CA ALA A 374 1.29 -13.01 5.95
C ALA A 374 0.51 -13.58 4.76
N HIS A 375 -0.69 -13.07 4.51
CA HIS A 375 -1.59 -13.47 3.43
C HIS A 375 -2.01 -12.23 2.64
N PRO A 376 -1.13 -11.69 1.79
CA PRO A 376 -1.47 -10.55 0.96
C PRO A 376 -2.61 -10.91 0.01
N LEU A 377 -3.41 -9.90 -0.32
CA LEU A 377 -4.45 -10.04 -1.32
C LEU A 377 -3.79 -10.12 -2.69
N ASN A 378 -4.00 -11.24 -3.38
CA ASN A 378 -3.47 -11.47 -4.71
C ASN A 378 -4.25 -10.63 -5.74
N PHE A 379 -3.71 -9.47 -6.13
CA PHE A 379 -4.19 -8.71 -7.28
C PHE A 379 -3.31 -8.99 -8.51
N PRO A 380 -3.85 -8.83 -9.73
CA PRO A 380 -3.11 -9.09 -10.96
C PRO A 380 -1.81 -8.29 -11.09
N PHE A 381 -1.78 -7.06 -10.55
CA PHE A 381 -0.66 -6.12 -10.71
C PHE A 381 0.13 -5.87 -9.41
N SER A 382 -0.27 -6.46 -8.28
CA SER A 382 0.36 -6.22 -6.98
C SER A 382 -0.12 -7.21 -5.92
N ASP A 383 0.70 -7.42 -4.89
CA ASP A 383 0.28 -8.07 -3.65
C ASP A 383 -0.22 -7.00 -2.66
N GLY A 384 -1.54 -6.92 -2.52
CA GLY A 384 -2.19 -5.92 -1.68
C GLY A 384 -2.03 -6.22 -0.19
N ILE A 385 -1.39 -5.30 0.52
CA ILE A 385 -1.23 -5.37 1.98
C ILE A 385 -2.19 -4.39 2.67
N LEU A 386 -2.35 -4.51 4.00
CA LEU A 386 -3.06 -3.51 4.81
C LEU A 386 -2.04 -2.51 5.39
N VAL A 387 -2.04 -1.30 4.86
CA VAL A 387 -1.20 -0.21 5.37
C VAL A 387 -1.98 0.66 6.35
N ALA A 388 -1.60 0.62 7.63
CA ALA A 388 -2.25 1.40 8.68
C ALA A 388 -1.20 2.16 9.53
N PRO A 389 -0.65 3.29 9.02
CA PRO A 389 0.33 4.07 9.76
C PRO A 389 -0.24 4.54 11.09
N VAL A 390 0.57 4.46 12.16
CA VAL A 390 0.13 4.82 13.52
C VAL A 390 -0.34 6.28 13.59
N GLY A 391 0.32 7.18 12.86
CA GLY A 391 -0.06 8.60 12.79
C GLY A 391 -1.47 8.81 12.21
N GLU A 392 -1.73 8.27 11.02
CA GLU A 392 -3.04 8.39 10.37
C GLU A 392 -4.15 7.70 11.16
N THR A 393 -3.86 6.51 11.70
CA THR A 393 -4.81 5.75 12.51
C THR A 393 -5.16 6.48 13.80
N SER A 394 -4.17 7.12 14.45
CA SER A 394 -4.39 7.96 15.62
C SER A 394 -5.25 9.18 15.27
N PHE A 395 -4.97 9.86 14.16
CA PHE A 395 -5.78 10.97 13.69
C PHE A 395 -7.25 10.56 13.46
N LYS A 396 -7.47 9.43 12.77
CA LYS A 396 -8.80 8.83 12.54
C LYS A 396 -9.52 8.49 13.84
N PHE A 397 -8.80 7.98 14.85
CA PHE A 397 -9.34 7.70 16.18
C PHE A 397 -9.84 8.97 16.88
N PHE A 398 -9.01 10.03 16.92
CA PHE A 398 -9.40 11.30 17.54
C PHE A 398 -10.51 12.00 16.77
N LEU A 399 -10.52 11.91 15.45
CA LEU A 399 -11.58 12.45 14.60
C LEU A 399 -12.93 11.77 14.91
N LEU A 400 -12.95 10.43 15.00
CA LEU A 400 -14.15 9.67 15.37
C LEU A 400 -14.64 10.07 16.77
N LEU A 401 -13.73 10.20 17.73
CA LEU A 401 -14.04 10.62 19.09
C LEU A 401 -14.67 12.03 19.10
N PHE A 402 -14.09 12.98 18.37
CA PHE A 402 -14.60 14.34 18.25
C PHE A 402 -16.01 14.38 17.66
N VAL A 403 -16.23 13.69 16.54
CA VAL A 403 -17.54 13.63 15.89
C VAL A 403 -18.58 12.99 16.80
N THR A 404 -18.20 11.95 17.54
CA THR A 404 -19.09 11.26 18.49
C THR A 404 -19.51 12.17 19.65
N ILE A 405 -18.60 13.01 20.16
CA ILE A 405 -18.93 14.01 21.18
C ILE A 405 -19.99 14.99 20.67
N VAL A 406 -19.79 15.51 19.45
CA VAL A 406 -20.72 16.47 18.84
C VAL A 406 -22.09 15.81 18.61
N ALA A 407 -22.09 14.61 18.03
CA ALA A 407 -23.30 13.84 17.74
C ALA A 407 -24.09 13.50 19.01
N GLY A 408 -23.42 13.18 20.13
CA GLY A 408 -24.07 12.90 21.40
C GLY A 408 -24.59 14.14 22.12
N TYR A 409 -23.92 15.29 21.97
CA TYR A 409 -24.31 16.54 22.62
C TYR A 409 -25.63 17.12 22.08
N ILE A 410 -25.80 17.12 20.76
CA ILE A 410 -26.96 17.75 20.08
C ILE A 410 -28.32 17.21 20.57
N PRO A 411 -28.60 15.89 20.50
CA PRO A 411 -29.90 15.35 20.90
C PRO A 411 -30.10 15.43 22.42
N ALA A 412 -29.03 15.27 23.21
CA ALA A 412 -29.08 15.43 24.65
C ALA A 412 -29.57 16.84 25.04
N ARG A 413 -29.00 17.87 24.42
CA ARG A 413 -29.43 19.26 24.62
C ARG A 413 -30.88 19.50 24.22
N GLN A 414 -31.32 18.94 23.09
CA GLN A 414 -32.69 19.07 22.60
C GLN A 414 -33.72 18.49 23.61
N ILE A 415 -33.41 17.36 24.24
CA ILE A 415 -34.33 16.74 25.21
C ILE A 415 -34.25 17.41 26.58
N VAL A 416 -33.05 17.75 27.07
CA VAL A 416 -32.86 18.34 28.40
C VAL A 416 -33.55 19.71 28.51
N LYS A 417 -33.55 20.51 27.44
CA LYS A 417 -34.18 21.85 27.40
C LYS A 417 -35.71 21.83 27.37
N LYS A 418 -36.37 20.68 27.18
CA LYS A 418 -37.84 20.62 27.22
C LYS A 418 -38.37 20.93 28.62
N ASN A 419 -39.56 21.53 28.71
CA ASN A 419 -40.15 21.98 29.98
C ASN A 419 -40.24 20.82 30.99
N THR A 420 -39.93 21.12 32.26
CA THR A 420 -39.93 20.16 33.37
C THR A 420 -41.31 19.56 33.61
N LEU A 421 -42.38 20.36 33.48
CA LEU A 421 -43.76 19.92 33.67
C LEU A 421 -44.17 18.89 32.60
N ASP A 422 -43.92 19.22 31.33
CA ASP A 422 -44.19 18.34 30.18
C ASP A 422 -43.37 17.04 30.25
N SER A 423 -42.13 17.15 30.71
CA SER A 423 -41.23 15.99 30.89
C SER A 423 -41.73 15.01 31.95
N ILE A 424 -42.41 15.49 33.00
CA ILE A 424 -42.98 14.66 34.08
C ILE A 424 -44.34 14.08 33.68
N LEU A 425 -45.16 14.86 32.97
CA LEU A 425 -46.51 14.47 32.56
C LEU A 425 -46.55 13.59 31.29
N GLY A 426 -45.43 13.45 30.59
CA GLY A 426 -45.31 12.54 29.44
C GLY A 426 -46.06 12.99 28.18
N ARG A 427 -46.41 14.28 28.10
CA ARG A 427 -47.06 14.93 26.94
C ARG A 427 -46.10 15.92 26.28
#